data_AF-A0A8J6MPD3-F1
#
_entry.id   AF-A0A8J6MPD3-F1
#
_cell.length_a   1.000
_cell.length_b   1.000
_cell.length_c   1.000
_cell.angle_alpha   90.00
_cell.angle_beta   90.00
_cell.angle_gamma   90.00
#
_symmetry.space_group_name_H-M   'P 1'
#
loop_
_entity.id
_entity.type
_entity.pdbx_description
1 polymer ?
#
loop_
_entity_poly.entity_id
_entity_poly.type
_entity_poly.pdbx_seq_one_letter_code
_entity_poly.pdbx_strand_id
1 'polypeptide(L)'
;MADWFAFGLEGTASSGLDKVLRLQETKLQFARALKYALANPIPQAPDRIALIHDDIKSLDKTLRLRVSMLPLDRPQAWFRPGIPAEKSPIASSEHTDPIFMPFEDSHAAVVRLALPEFWRQRIVATDRYDAGFSLWGRLLALNKKLHQLNHLSAPFHDITIDEMPDAIPDELSSPALNAFVTQLCQRLKACQRDLEACYSFLWARSESFLFALHVQYMGGRGKESRADKNAPPPLPHNGRKLSPLEEALRFMNFSRLPNFADLRARYRVMAQALHPDRGGNEDHFKLLSLHYQALLKQSQRF
;
A
#
# COMPACT_ATOMS: atom_id res chain seq x y z
N MET A 1 -37.30 -3.67 -27.03
CA MET A 1 -37.42 -4.93 -27.78
C MET A 1 -37.29 -4.51 -29.25
N ALA A 2 -36.09 -4.61 -29.82
CA ALA A 2 -35.88 -4.17 -31.21
C ALA A 2 -36.67 -5.11 -32.14
N ASP A 3 -37.38 -4.54 -33.10
CA ASP A 3 -38.32 -5.25 -33.95
C ASP A 3 -37.54 -6.03 -35.02
N TRP A 4 -37.30 -7.32 -34.78
CA TRP A 4 -36.52 -8.19 -35.70
C TRP A 4 -37.19 -8.27 -37.08
N PHE A 5 -38.50 -7.99 -37.11
CA PHE A 5 -39.30 -7.88 -38.31
C PHE A 5 -38.92 -6.66 -39.16
N ALA A 6 -38.63 -5.51 -38.54
CA ALA A 6 -38.27 -4.28 -39.25
C ALA A 6 -36.89 -4.36 -39.92
N PHE A 7 -35.91 -5.00 -39.26
CA PHE A 7 -34.56 -5.19 -39.80
C PHE A 7 -34.50 -6.20 -40.96
N GLY A 8 -35.48 -7.12 -41.02
CA GLY A 8 -35.59 -8.12 -42.08
C GLY A 8 -36.23 -7.61 -43.37
N LEU A 9 -36.80 -6.40 -43.36
CA LEU A 9 -37.56 -5.83 -44.49
C LEU A 9 -36.71 -5.01 -45.47
N GLU A 10 -35.43 -4.75 -45.18
CA GLU A 10 -34.48 -4.18 -46.14
C GLU A 10 -33.94 -5.26 -47.10
N GLY A 11 -34.78 -5.71 -48.02
CA GLY A 11 -34.43 -6.66 -49.08
C GLY A 11 -35.37 -7.86 -49.19
N THR A 12 -34.85 -9.01 -49.64
CA THR A 12 -35.61 -10.28 -49.62
C THR A 12 -35.62 -10.85 -48.21
N ALA A 13 -36.70 -11.51 -47.79
CA ALA A 13 -36.82 -12.10 -46.45
C ALA A 13 -35.64 -13.02 -46.07
N SER A 14 -35.08 -13.74 -47.04
CA SER A 14 -33.85 -14.54 -46.89
C SER A 14 -32.64 -13.67 -46.53
N SER A 15 -32.41 -12.57 -47.26
CA SER A 15 -31.28 -11.66 -46.98
C SER A 15 -31.42 -10.91 -45.65
N GLY A 16 -32.65 -10.62 -45.22
CA GLY A 16 -32.94 -10.01 -43.93
C GLY A 16 -32.67 -10.96 -42.76
N LEU A 17 -33.12 -12.21 -42.87
CA LEU A 17 -32.85 -13.26 -41.88
C LEU A 17 -31.35 -13.57 -41.76
N ASP A 18 -30.62 -13.64 -42.88
CA ASP A 18 -29.17 -13.85 -42.88
C ASP A 18 -28.42 -12.72 -42.16
N LYS A 19 -28.84 -11.45 -42.34
CA LYS A 19 -28.26 -10.30 -41.62
C LYS A 19 -28.48 -10.42 -40.10
N VAL A 20 -29.71 -10.74 -39.68
CA VAL A 20 -30.05 -10.89 -38.25
C VAL A 20 -29.29 -12.05 -37.61
N LEU A 21 -29.19 -13.19 -38.31
CA LEU A 21 -28.44 -14.35 -37.86
C LEU A 21 -26.96 -14.01 -37.66
N ARG A 22 -26.31 -13.38 -38.66
CA ARG A 22 -24.91 -12.95 -38.54
C ARG A 22 -24.69 -12.02 -37.36
N LEU A 23 -25.59 -11.06 -37.13
CA LEU A 23 -25.48 -10.15 -35.99
C LEU A 23 -25.53 -10.89 -34.65
N GLN A 24 -26.45 -11.85 -34.51
CA GLN A 24 -26.55 -12.68 -33.30
C GLN A 24 -25.32 -13.58 -33.11
N GLU A 25 -24.80 -14.15 -34.20
CA GLU A 25 -23.55 -14.92 -34.17
C GLU A 25 -22.38 -14.06 -33.70
N THR A 26 -22.25 -12.82 -34.18
CA THR A 26 -21.18 -11.91 -33.74
C THR A 26 -21.30 -11.57 -32.25
N LYS A 27 -22.51 -11.29 -31.75
CA LYS A 27 -22.74 -11.05 -30.30
C LYS A 27 -22.35 -12.26 -29.46
N LEU A 28 -22.69 -13.45 -29.94
CA LEU A 28 -22.42 -14.69 -29.25
C LEU A 28 -20.92 -15.03 -29.28
N GLN A 29 -20.24 -14.77 -30.40
CA GLN A 29 -18.79 -14.89 -30.53
C GLN A 29 -18.06 -13.90 -29.60
N PHE A 30 -18.51 -12.65 -29.52
CA PHE A 30 -17.98 -11.65 -28.58
C PHE A 30 -18.08 -12.14 -27.13
N ALA A 31 -19.26 -12.60 -26.70
CA ALA A 31 -19.47 -13.11 -25.36
C ALA A 31 -18.60 -14.36 -25.07
N ARG A 32 -18.46 -15.27 -26.04
CA ARG A 32 -17.57 -16.44 -25.93
C ARG A 32 -16.11 -16.05 -25.81
N ALA A 33 -15.64 -15.11 -26.63
CA ALA A 33 -14.26 -14.62 -26.61
C ALA A 33 -13.95 -13.95 -25.27
N LEU A 34 -14.87 -13.14 -24.74
CA LEU A 34 -14.73 -12.49 -23.43
C LEU A 34 -14.68 -13.53 -22.30
N LYS A 35 -15.57 -14.52 -22.34
CA LYS A 35 -15.57 -15.63 -21.38
C LYS A 35 -14.28 -16.44 -21.45
N TYR A 36 -13.74 -16.69 -22.64
CA TYR A 36 -12.48 -17.41 -22.84
C TYR A 36 -11.28 -16.61 -22.34
N ALA A 37 -11.22 -15.31 -22.61
CA ALA A 37 -10.14 -14.44 -22.14
C ALA A 37 -10.05 -14.39 -20.60
N LEU A 38 -11.20 -14.49 -19.94
CA LEU A 38 -11.33 -14.52 -18.48
C LEU A 38 -11.26 -15.94 -17.89
N ALA A 39 -11.30 -16.98 -18.72
CA ALA A 39 -11.25 -18.36 -18.29
C ALA A 39 -9.87 -18.70 -17.73
N ASN A 40 -9.86 -19.62 -16.77
CA ASN A 40 -8.64 -20.22 -16.28
C ASN A 40 -8.19 -21.33 -17.26
N PRO A 41 -6.90 -21.44 -17.61
CA PRO A 41 -6.39 -22.55 -18.41
C PRO A 41 -6.61 -23.92 -17.74
N ILE A 42 -6.81 -23.98 -16.43
CA ILE A 42 -7.08 -25.21 -15.69
C ILE A 42 -8.58 -25.56 -15.82
N PRO A 43 -8.94 -26.76 -16.32
CA PRO A 43 -10.33 -27.20 -16.40
C PRO A 43 -10.98 -27.21 -15.02
N GLN A 44 -12.22 -26.73 -14.92
CA GLN A 44 -13.03 -26.64 -13.69
C GLN A 44 -12.55 -25.65 -12.62
N ALA A 45 -11.42 -24.97 -12.83
CA ALA A 45 -10.97 -23.93 -11.92
C ALA A 45 -11.83 -22.66 -12.04
N PRO A 46 -11.96 -21.87 -10.96
CA PRO A 46 -12.70 -20.61 -11.01
C PRO A 46 -12.07 -19.65 -12.03
N ASP A 47 -12.89 -18.74 -12.57
CA ASP A 47 -12.41 -17.74 -13.53
C ASP A 47 -11.30 -16.87 -12.92
N ARG A 48 -10.54 -16.19 -13.78
CA ARG A 48 -9.36 -15.43 -13.34
C ARG A 48 -9.70 -14.29 -12.35
N ILE A 49 -10.92 -13.76 -12.41
CA ILE A 49 -11.39 -12.70 -11.50
C ILE A 49 -11.73 -13.30 -10.12
N ALA A 50 -12.31 -14.49 -10.06
CA ALA A 50 -12.56 -15.19 -8.81
C ALA A 50 -11.24 -15.62 -8.16
N LEU A 51 -10.27 -16.10 -8.94
CA LEU A 51 -8.93 -16.41 -8.43
C LEU A 51 -8.24 -15.19 -7.81
N ILE A 52 -8.22 -14.05 -8.50
CA ILE A 52 -7.54 -12.86 -7.96
C ILE A 52 -8.23 -12.36 -6.70
N HIS A 53 -9.55 -12.47 -6.61
CA HIS A 53 -10.30 -12.14 -5.41
C HIS A 53 -9.93 -13.06 -4.23
N ASP A 54 -9.78 -14.36 -4.47
CA ASP A 54 -9.35 -15.31 -3.43
C ASP A 54 -7.90 -15.05 -2.99
N ASP A 55 -7.02 -14.71 -3.95
CA ASP A 55 -5.64 -14.29 -3.65
C ASP A 55 -5.61 -13.02 -2.79
N ILE A 56 -6.44 -12.02 -3.10
CA ILE A 56 -6.57 -10.77 -2.32
C ILE A 56 -7.07 -11.09 -0.91
N LYS A 57 -8.09 -11.95 -0.75
CA LYS A 57 -8.59 -12.37 0.57
C LYS A 57 -7.53 -13.11 1.37
N SER A 58 -6.76 -13.98 0.73
CA SER A 58 -5.64 -14.69 1.35
C SER A 58 -4.57 -13.69 1.82
N LEU A 59 -4.27 -12.69 0.99
CA LEU A 59 -3.36 -11.61 1.34
C LEU A 59 -3.87 -10.78 2.51
N ASP A 60 -5.14 -10.34 2.54
CA ASP A 60 -5.70 -9.57 3.66
C ASP A 60 -5.58 -10.33 5.00
N LYS A 61 -5.96 -11.61 5.02
CA LYS A 61 -5.78 -12.48 6.20
C LYS A 61 -4.32 -12.54 6.63
N THR A 62 -3.42 -12.74 5.66
CA THR A 62 -1.97 -12.80 5.90
C THR A 62 -1.46 -11.47 6.44
N LEU A 63 -1.87 -10.33 5.88
CA LEU A 63 -1.50 -8.99 6.31
C LEU A 63 -1.96 -8.73 7.76
N ARG A 64 -3.23 -8.98 8.06
CA ARG A 64 -3.79 -8.76 9.40
C ARG A 64 -3.10 -9.61 10.45
N LEU A 65 -2.96 -10.92 10.18
CA LEU A 65 -2.28 -11.84 11.09
C LEU A 65 -0.85 -11.37 11.36
N ARG A 66 -0.09 -11.13 10.29
CA ARG A 66 1.32 -10.78 10.38
C ARG A 66 1.55 -9.45 11.06
N VAL A 67 0.79 -8.41 10.69
CA VAL A 67 0.87 -7.09 11.34
C VAL A 67 0.44 -7.17 12.81
N SER A 68 -0.55 -8.01 13.16
CA SER A 68 -1.00 -8.17 14.55
C SER A 68 0.03 -8.83 15.47
N MET A 69 0.92 -9.65 14.91
CA MET A 69 2.04 -10.24 15.64
C MET A 69 3.15 -9.22 15.93
N LEU A 70 3.13 -8.05 15.28
CA LEU A 70 4.16 -7.03 15.45
C LEU A 70 3.75 -6.03 16.51
N PRO A 71 4.48 -5.97 17.64
CA PRO A 71 4.32 -4.86 18.56
C PRO A 71 4.69 -3.55 17.84
N LEU A 72 3.71 -2.64 17.72
CA LEU A 72 3.90 -1.30 17.15
C LEU A 72 4.96 -0.49 17.93
N ASP A 73 5.08 -0.80 19.21
CA ASP A 73 5.95 -0.14 20.19
C ASP A 73 7.40 -0.65 20.12
N ARG A 74 7.68 -1.68 19.31
CA ARG A 74 9.04 -2.21 19.07
C ARG A 74 9.36 -2.19 17.57
N PRO A 75 9.94 -1.09 17.07
CA PRO A 75 10.37 -0.96 15.68
C PRO A 75 11.30 -2.10 15.21
N GLN A 76 12.15 -2.63 16.10
CA GLN A 76 12.99 -3.80 15.79
C GLN A 76 12.24 -5.10 15.49
N ALA A 77 10.92 -5.16 15.76
CA ALA A 77 10.11 -6.31 15.37
C ALA A 77 9.71 -6.27 13.90
N TRP A 78 9.76 -5.10 13.23
CA TRP A 78 9.37 -4.95 11.81
C TRP A 78 10.53 -5.20 10.83
N PHE A 79 11.76 -5.20 11.32
CA PHE A 79 12.96 -5.39 10.52
C PHE A 79 13.94 -6.27 11.26
N ARG A 80 14.61 -7.17 10.55
CA ARG A 80 15.74 -7.87 11.16
C ARG A 80 16.95 -6.93 11.19
N PRO A 81 17.78 -6.96 12.24
CA PRO A 81 19.14 -6.44 12.11
C PRO A 81 19.78 -7.12 10.89
N GLY A 82 20.43 -6.33 10.04
CA GLY A 82 21.13 -6.87 8.88
C GLY A 82 22.09 -7.98 9.32
N ILE A 83 22.11 -9.09 8.59
CA ILE A 83 23.01 -10.20 8.89
C ILE A 83 24.43 -9.61 8.87
N PRO A 84 25.20 -9.67 9.97
CA PRO A 84 26.55 -9.18 9.97
C PRO A 84 27.32 -9.92 8.87
N ALA A 85 27.94 -9.15 7.98
CA ALA A 85 28.64 -9.66 6.82
C ALA A 85 29.97 -10.34 7.20
N GLU A 86 29.94 -11.37 8.06
CA GLU A 86 31.11 -12.16 8.41
C GLU A 86 30.76 -13.66 8.54
N LYS A 87 31.01 -14.35 7.42
CA LYS A 87 31.54 -15.71 7.25
C LYS A 87 30.90 -16.83 8.09
N SER A 88 30.06 -17.63 7.44
CA SER A 88 29.81 -19.02 7.85
C SER A 88 30.63 -19.97 6.95
N PRO A 89 31.29 -21.01 7.48
CA PRO A 89 31.71 -22.12 6.63
C PRO A 89 30.56 -23.09 6.36
N ILE A 90 29.72 -23.45 7.34
CA ILE A 90 28.54 -24.30 7.08
C ILE A 90 27.38 -24.02 8.06
N ALA A 91 26.21 -23.79 7.43
CA ALA A 91 24.81 -23.92 7.84
C ALA A 91 24.22 -23.08 8.99
N SER A 92 23.47 -22.05 8.59
CA SER A 92 22.07 -21.96 8.99
C SER A 92 21.28 -21.35 7.82
N SER A 93 20.32 -22.09 7.28
CA SER A 93 19.26 -21.52 6.45
C SER A 93 18.40 -20.65 7.36
N GLU A 94 18.86 -19.42 7.60
CA GLU A 94 18.07 -18.39 8.25
C GLU A 94 16.81 -18.21 7.40
N HIS A 95 15.74 -18.86 7.81
CA HIS A 95 14.42 -18.61 7.25
C HIS A 95 14.08 -17.17 7.67
N THR A 96 14.31 -16.26 6.73
CA THR A 96 13.84 -14.88 6.78
C THR A 96 12.34 -14.92 6.81
N ASP A 97 11.76 -14.53 7.95
CA ASP A 97 10.32 -14.42 8.05
C ASP A 97 9.84 -13.40 7.01
N PRO A 98 8.85 -13.76 6.19
CA PRO A 98 8.41 -13.02 4.99
C PRO A 98 7.73 -11.66 5.24
N ILE A 99 7.87 -11.08 6.45
CA ILE A 99 7.51 -9.70 6.78
C ILE A 99 8.77 -8.83 6.90
N PHE A 100 9.90 -9.41 7.32
CA PHE A 100 11.06 -8.69 7.81
C PHE A 100 12.13 -8.62 6.72
N MET A 101 12.35 -7.42 6.20
CA MET A 101 13.57 -7.12 5.46
C MET A 101 14.66 -6.63 6.44
N PRO A 102 15.95 -6.82 6.14
CA PRO A 102 17.01 -6.16 6.87
C PRO A 102 16.81 -4.63 6.84
N PHE A 103 16.89 -3.97 8.00
CA PHE A 103 16.70 -2.52 8.08
C PHE A 103 17.89 -1.77 7.45
N GLU A 104 17.60 -0.87 6.51
CA GLU A 104 18.53 0.16 6.05
C GLU A 104 17.77 1.49 5.94
N ASP A 105 18.43 2.62 6.21
CA ASP A 105 17.83 3.97 6.05
C ASP A 105 17.33 4.21 4.62
N SER A 106 17.99 3.56 3.65
CA SER A 106 17.59 3.56 2.25
C SER A 106 16.20 2.95 2.05
N HIS A 107 15.78 1.97 2.87
CA HIS A 107 14.46 1.34 2.80
C HIS A 107 13.34 2.25 3.30
N ALA A 108 13.59 3.07 4.32
CA ALA A 108 12.61 4.05 4.79
C ALA A 108 12.26 5.08 3.69
N ALA A 109 13.28 5.52 2.94
CA ALA A 109 13.08 6.40 1.79
C ALA A 109 12.27 5.71 0.67
N VAL A 110 12.55 4.43 0.38
CA VAL A 110 11.83 3.68 -0.65
C VAL A 110 10.37 3.44 -0.25
N VAL A 111 10.09 3.10 1.02
CA VAL A 111 8.72 3.00 1.50
C VAL A 111 8.01 4.34 1.35
N ARG A 112 8.61 5.44 1.82
CA ARG A 112 7.96 6.74 1.82
C ARG A 112 7.76 7.36 0.42
N LEU A 113 8.71 7.16 -0.48
CA LEU A 113 8.77 7.91 -1.74
C LEU A 113 8.54 7.04 -2.98
N ALA A 114 9.12 5.84 -3.02
CA ALA A 114 9.12 5.01 -4.23
C ALA A 114 7.94 4.04 -4.29
N LEU A 115 7.53 3.43 -3.17
CA LEU A 115 6.38 2.49 -3.16
C LEU A 115 5.07 3.12 -3.65
N PRO A 116 4.69 4.35 -3.26
CA PRO A 116 3.50 4.99 -3.81
C PRO A 116 3.58 5.18 -5.33
N GLU A 117 4.78 5.42 -5.85
CA GLU A 117 5.02 5.57 -7.27
C GLU A 117 4.94 4.21 -7.98
N PHE A 118 5.56 3.16 -7.44
CA PHE A 118 5.46 1.80 -7.97
C PHE A 118 4.03 1.26 -7.93
N TRP A 119 3.25 1.63 -6.90
CA TRP A 119 1.84 1.31 -6.82
C TRP A 119 1.06 1.98 -7.95
N ARG A 120 1.28 3.28 -8.18
CA ARG A 120 0.67 4.03 -9.29
C ARG A 120 1.10 3.51 -10.66
N GLN A 121 2.37 3.16 -10.82
CA GLN A 121 2.95 2.66 -12.08
C GLN A 121 2.77 1.14 -12.28
N ARG A 122 2.22 0.42 -11.29
CA ARG A 122 1.96 -1.03 -11.34
C ARG A 122 3.23 -1.88 -11.59
N ILE A 123 4.34 -1.48 -10.98
CA ILE A 123 5.63 -2.16 -11.09
C ILE A 123 5.70 -3.28 -10.04
N VAL A 124 5.96 -4.52 -10.48
CA VAL A 124 5.87 -5.72 -9.62
C VAL A 124 7.06 -5.94 -8.71
N ALA A 125 8.26 -5.63 -9.18
CA ALA A 125 9.48 -5.95 -8.45
C ALA A 125 10.52 -4.84 -8.65
N THR A 126 11.26 -4.59 -7.59
CA THR A 126 12.53 -3.88 -7.61
C THR A 126 13.52 -4.74 -6.84
N ASP A 127 14.83 -4.47 -6.96
CA ASP A 127 15.88 -5.20 -6.22
C ASP A 127 15.65 -5.24 -4.70
N ARG A 128 14.77 -4.36 -4.20
CA ARG A 128 14.40 -4.21 -2.79
C ARG A 128 13.09 -4.90 -2.41
N TYR A 129 12.25 -5.30 -3.36
CA TYR A 129 10.95 -5.92 -3.09
C TYR A 129 10.66 -7.03 -4.08
N ASP A 130 11.01 -8.26 -3.70
CA ASP A 130 10.58 -9.46 -4.40
C ASP A 130 9.17 -9.87 -3.91
N ALA A 131 8.30 -10.24 -4.85
CA ALA A 131 6.95 -10.74 -4.58
C ALA A 131 6.94 -12.08 -3.82
N GLY A 132 8.02 -12.87 -3.86
CA GLY A 132 8.13 -14.10 -3.07
C GLY A 132 8.24 -13.83 -1.56
N PHE A 133 8.99 -12.78 -1.20
CA PHE A 133 9.54 -12.60 0.14
C PHE A 133 8.99 -11.37 0.89
N SER A 134 8.31 -10.44 0.23
CA SER A 134 7.80 -9.22 0.85
C SER A 134 6.28 -9.04 0.67
N LEU A 135 5.61 -8.52 1.72
CA LEU A 135 4.19 -8.17 1.65
C LEU A 135 3.91 -7.07 0.61
N TRP A 136 4.81 -6.10 0.50
CA TRP A 136 4.77 -5.04 -0.52
C TRP A 136 4.91 -5.61 -1.95
N GLY A 137 5.86 -6.52 -2.18
CA GLY A 137 6.01 -7.18 -3.47
C GLY A 137 4.78 -8.02 -3.84
N ARG A 138 4.17 -8.73 -2.89
CA ARG A 138 2.91 -9.46 -3.13
C ARG A 138 1.76 -8.52 -3.50
N LEU A 139 1.62 -7.40 -2.80
CA LEU A 139 0.64 -6.36 -3.12
C LEU A 139 0.84 -5.82 -4.55
N LEU A 140 2.07 -5.46 -4.90
CA LEU A 140 2.41 -4.94 -6.23
C LEU A 140 2.17 -5.98 -7.33
N ALA A 141 2.48 -7.25 -7.07
CA ALA A 141 2.21 -8.35 -7.99
C ALA A 141 0.71 -8.53 -8.26
N LEU A 142 -0.13 -8.47 -7.22
CA LEU A 142 -1.59 -8.55 -7.37
C LEU A 142 -2.15 -7.31 -8.09
N ASN A 143 -1.60 -6.12 -7.82
CA ASN A 143 -1.99 -4.90 -8.53
C ASN A 143 -1.70 -4.99 -10.04
N LYS A 144 -0.52 -5.52 -10.42
CA LYS A 144 -0.21 -5.77 -11.84
C LYS A 144 -1.12 -6.83 -12.45
N LYS A 145 -1.39 -7.93 -11.74
CA LYS A 145 -2.30 -8.98 -12.24
C LYS A 145 -3.71 -8.43 -12.46
N LEU A 146 -4.23 -7.62 -11.53
CA LEU A 146 -5.55 -7.00 -11.65
C LEU A 146 -5.61 -6.06 -12.84
N HIS A 147 -4.56 -5.26 -13.04
CA HIS A 147 -4.43 -4.43 -14.24
C HIS A 147 -4.43 -5.24 -15.53
N GLN A 148 -3.65 -6.33 -15.60
CA GLN A 148 -3.63 -7.21 -16.76
C GLN A 148 -4.99 -7.87 -17.03
N LEU A 149 -5.81 -8.11 -15.99
CA LEU A 149 -7.18 -8.58 -16.19
C LEU A 149 -8.10 -7.50 -16.74
N ASN A 150 -7.86 -6.23 -16.40
CA ASN A 150 -8.63 -5.12 -16.93
C ASN A 150 -8.31 -4.81 -18.41
N HIS A 151 -7.06 -5.06 -18.83
CA HIS A 151 -6.60 -4.87 -20.21
C HIS A 151 -6.47 -6.23 -20.91
N LEU A 152 -7.54 -6.64 -21.58
CA LEU A 152 -7.60 -7.91 -22.27
C LEU A 152 -6.77 -7.88 -23.56
N SER A 153 -6.19 -9.02 -23.92
CA SER A 153 -5.52 -9.24 -25.20
C SER A 153 -6.51 -9.18 -26.37
N ALA A 154 -6.01 -9.15 -27.61
CA ALA A 154 -6.82 -9.22 -28.84
C ALA A 154 -7.95 -10.25 -28.70
N PRO A 155 -9.19 -9.91 -29.12
CA PRO A 155 -9.59 -8.74 -29.90
C PRO A 155 -9.95 -7.47 -29.10
N PHE A 156 -9.72 -7.42 -27.78
CA PHE A 156 -10.25 -6.38 -26.89
C PHE A 156 -9.26 -5.25 -26.55
N HIS A 157 -8.23 -5.03 -27.38
CA HIS A 157 -7.13 -4.10 -27.03
C HIS A 157 -7.60 -2.66 -26.77
N ASP A 158 -8.68 -2.24 -27.41
CA ASP A 158 -9.22 -0.89 -27.31
C ASP A 158 -10.29 -0.75 -26.19
N ILE A 159 -10.64 -1.84 -25.50
CA ILE A 159 -11.72 -1.84 -24.51
C ILE A 159 -11.21 -2.41 -23.18
N THR A 160 -11.27 -1.60 -22.14
CA THR A 160 -11.04 -2.08 -20.77
C THR A 160 -12.34 -2.53 -20.12
N ILE A 161 -12.26 -3.51 -19.22
CA ILE A 161 -13.46 -4.09 -18.57
C ILE A 161 -14.18 -3.05 -17.68
N ASP A 162 -13.43 -2.13 -17.07
CA ASP A 162 -13.97 -1.08 -16.20
C ASP A 162 -14.76 0.02 -16.95
N GLU A 163 -14.47 0.22 -18.23
CA GLU A 163 -15.16 1.12 -19.16
C GLU A 163 -16.40 0.47 -19.81
N MET A 164 -16.57 -0.84 -19.64
CA MET A 164 -17.79 -1.51 -20.07
C MET A 164 -18.93 -1.29 -19.06
N PRO A 165 -20.20 -1.16 -19.50
CA PRO A 165 -20.72 -1.48 -20.83
C PRO A 165 -20.61 -0.36 -21.89
N ASP A 166 -20.23 0.86 -21.51
CA ASP A 166 -20.32 2.05 -22.37
C ASP A 166 -19.37 1.97 -23.58
N ALA A 167 -18.27 1.23 -23.46
CA ALA A 167 -17.31 1.02 -24.54
C ALA A 167 -17.71 -0.06 -25.57
N ILE A 168 -18.85 -0.76 -25.39
CA ILE A 168 -19.31 -1.77 -26.35
C ILE A 168 -20.03 -1.08 -27.53
N PRO A 169 -19.67 -1.38 -28.79
CA PRO A 169 -20.39 -0.86 -29.96
C PRO A 169 -21.89 -1.13 -29.90
N ASP A 170 -22.71 -0.16 -30.27
CA ASP A 170 -24.18 -0.24 -30.20
C ASP A 170 -24.74 -1.42 -30.98
N GLU A 171 -24.08 -1.84 -32.06
CA GLU A 171 -24.49 -3.00 -32.86
C GLU A 171 -24.41 -4.30 -32.06
N LEU A 172 -23.44 -4.41 -31.15
CA LEU A 172 -23.22 -5.56 -30.28
C LEU A 172 -24.04 -5.47 -28.98
N SER A 173 -24.44 -4.27 -28.58
CA SER A 173 -25.22 -4.02 -27.39
C SER A 173 -26.50 -4.87 -27.35
N SER A 174 -26.73 -5.51 -26.20
CA SER A 174 -27.96 -6.24 -25.92
C SER A 174 -28.21 -6.26 -24.43
N PRO A 175 -29.47 -6.32 -23.95
CA PRO A 175 -29.76 -6.33 -22.51
C PRO A 175 -29.03 -7.45 -21.77
N ALA A 176 -28.95 -8.64 -22.38
CA ALA A 176 -28.27 -9.80 -21.80
C ALA A 176 -26.74 -9.61 -21.75
N LEU A 177 -26.13 -9.10 -22.82
CA LEU A 177 -24.70 -8.81 -22.86
C LEU A 177 -24.34 -7.71 -21.85
N ASN A 178 -25.13 -6.63 -21.80
CA ASN A 178 -24.90 -5.51 -20.89
C ASN A 178 -25.01 -5.96 -19.43
N ALA A 179 -25.99 -6.81 -19.10
CA ALA A 179 -26.11 -7.39 -17.75
C ALA A 179 -24.89 -8.25 -17.39
N PHE A 180 -24.45 -9.13 -18.29
CA PHE A 180 -23.26 -9.96 -18.10
C PHE A 180 -22.00 -9.12 -17.86
N VAL A 181 -21.78 -8.12 -18.70
CA VAL A 181 -20.59 -7.27 -18.64
C VAL A 181 -20.63 -6.34 -17.43
N THR A 182 -21.79 -5.82 -17.07
CA THR A 182 -21.98 -5.06 -15.82
C THR A 182 -21.58 -5.89 -14.61
N GLN A 183 -21.97 -7.17 -14.56
CA GLN A 183 -21.57 -8.07 -13.47
C GLN A 183 -20.05 -8.26 -13.42
N LEU A 184 -19.38 -8.40 -14.58
CA LEU A 184 -17.93 -8.50 -14.64
C LEU A 184 -17.24 -7.22 -14.13
N CYS A 185 -17.70 -6.06 -14.58
CA CYS A 185 -17.19 -4.75 -14.15
C CYS A 185 -17.34 -4.57 -12.64
N GLN A 186 -18.50 -4.94 -12.07
CA GLN A 186 -18.73 -4.90 -10.62
C GLN A 186 -17.76 -5.80 -9.84
N ARG A 187 -17.50 -7.01 -10.33
CA ARG A 187 -16.55 -7.95 -9.70
C ARG A 187 -15.12 -7.42 -9.74
N LEU A 188 -14.71 -6.83 -10.87
CA LEU A 188 -13.36 -6.25 -11.01
C LEU A 188 -13.20 -5.03 -10.10
N LYS A 189 -14.19 -4.14 -10.05
CA LYS A 189 -14.23 -2.99 -9.12
C LYS A 189 -14.24 -3.42 -7.65
N ALA A 190 -14.86 -4.55 -7.31
CA ALA A 190 -14.79 -5.12 -5.97
C ALA A 190 -13.36 -5.55 -5.63
N CYS A 191 -12.71 -6.32 -6.51
CA CYS A 191 -11.32 -6.72 -6.33
C CYS A 191 -10.39 -5.51 -6.17
N GLN A 192 -10.59 -4.47 -6.97
CA GLN A 192 -9.81 -3.24 -6.88
C GLN A 192 -9.95 -2.57 -5.51
N ARG A 193 -11.18 -2.38 -5.02
CA ARG A 193 -11.43 -1.78 -3.70
C ARG A 193 -10.80 -2.60 -2.57
N ASP A 194 -10.92 -3.93 -2.62
CA ASP A 194 -10.35 -4.81 -1.60
C ASP A 194 -8.82 -4.74 -1.61
N LEU A 195 -8.21 -4.68 -2.79
CA LEU A 195 -6.77 -4.55 -2.94
C LEU A 195 -6.26 -3.17 -2.49
N GLU A 196 -6.98 -2.10 -2.78
CA GLU A 196 -6.71 -0.73 -2.28
C GLU A 196 -6.83 -0.64 -0.75
N ALA A 197 -7.78 -1.36 -0.16
CA ALA A 197 -7.91 -1.46 1.29
C ALA A 197 -6.69 -2.16 1.92
N CYS A 198 -6.21 -3.25 1.29
CA CYS A 198 -4.99 -3.93 1.73
C CYS A 198 -3.76 -3.02 1.65
N TYR A 199 -3.61 -2.27 0.56
CA TYR A 199 -2.56 -1.28 0.38
C TYR A 199 -2.63 -0.21 1.48
N SER A 200 -3.80 0.39 1.68
CA SER A 200 -4.00 1.47 2.67
C SER A 200 -3.70 1.00 4.09
N PHE A 201 -4.12 -0.23 4.43
CA PHE A 201 -3.83 -0.84 5.72
C PHE A 201 -2.32 -1.02 5.95
N LEU A 202 -1.61 -1.63 4.99
CA LEU A 202 -0.17 -1.84 5.13
C LEU A 202 0.60 -0.52 5.13
N TRP A 203 0.15 0.45 4.32
CA TRP A 203 0.71 1.79 4.27
C TRP A 203 0.61 2.50 5.61
N ALA A 204 -0.59 2.62 6.19
CA ALA A 204 -0.83 3.31 7.45
C ALA A 204 0.01 2.72 8.61
N ARG A 205 0.17 1.39 8.60
CA ARG A 205 0.99 0.68 9.58
C ARG A 205 2.49 0.93 9.36
N SER A 206 2.93 0.92 8.11
CA SER A 206 4.32 1.26 7.75
C SER A 206 4.65 2.72 8.09
N GLU A 207 3.72 3.65 7.90
CA GLU A 207 3.90 5.08 8.23
C GLU A 207 4.05 5.30 9.75
N SER A 208 3.21 4.64 10.53
CA SER A 208 3.29 4.66 12.00
C SER A 208 4.63 4.12 12.50
N PHE A 209 5.15 3.07 11.85
CA PHE A 209 6.49 2.54 12.08
C PHE A 209 7.60 3.54 11.69
N LEU A 210 7.54 4.14 10.49
CA LEU A 210 8.56 5.10 10.02
C LEU A 210 8.67 6.29 10.97
N PHE A 211 7.54 6.69 11.55
CA PHE A 211 7.49 7.72 12.58
C PHE A 211 8.14 7.25 13.89
N ALA A 212 7.81 6.06 14.39
CA ALA A 212 8.41 5.52 15.61
C ALA A 212 9.94 5.34 15.49
N LEU A 213 10.43 4.90 14.33
CA LEU A 213 11.85 4.77 14.07
C LEU A 213 12.56 6.13 13.99
N HIS A 214 11.92 7.13 13.40
CA HIS A 214 12.43 8.51 13.43
C HIS A 214 12.58 9.01 14.87
N VAL A 215 11.60 8.75 15.74
CA VAL A 215 11.67 9.12 17.16
C VAL A 215 12.80 8.38 17.89
N GLN A 216 12.99 7.08 17.65
CA GLN A 216 14.10 6.31 18.25
C GLN A 216 15.48 6.78 17.76
N TYR A 217 15.63 7.03 16.45
CA TYR A 217 16.87 7.54 15.87
C TYR A 217 17.25 8.92 16.45
N MET A 218 16.26 9.79 16.62
CA MET A 218 16.44 11.11 17.25
C MET A 218 16.76 11.01 18.74
N GLY A 219 16.23 9.99 19.44
CA GLY A 219 16.60 9.69 20.83
C GLY A 219 18.02 9.12 20.98
N GLY A 220 18.45 8.27 20.05
CA GLY A 220 19.75 7.57 20.04
C GLY A 220 20.94 8.44 19.62
N ARG A 221 20.76 9.38 18.67
CA ARG A 221 21.83 10.33 18.26
C ARG A 221 22.31 11.26 19.38
N GLY A 222 21.60 11.34 20.51
CA GLY A 222 22.08 12.02 21.71
C GLY A 222 23.19 11.28 22.46
N LYS A 223 23.49 10.01 22.13
CA LYS A 223 24.50 9.18 22.81
C LYS A 223 25.71 8.81 21.94
N GLU A 224 25.64 8.88 20.61
CA GLU A 224 26.69 8.33 19.72
C GLU A 224 27.48 9.36 18.89
N SER A 225 27.32 10.66 19.11
CA SER A 225 28.21 11.66 18.49
C SER A 225 29.40 12.02 19.38
N ARG A 226 30.40 11.12 19.38
CA ARG A 226 31.87 11.37 19.49
C ARG A 226 32.57 10.12 20.06
N ALA A 227 32.77 9.12 19.21
CA ALA A 227 33.80 8.10 19.44
C ALA A 227 34.85 8.26 18.35
N ASP A 228 35.80 9.17 18.58
CA ASP A 228 37.05 9.24 17.84
C ASP A 228 37.80 7.92 18.07
N LYS A 229 38.09 7.20 16.98
CA LYS A 229 38.67 5.84 17.00
C LYS A 229 40.12 5.75 17.52
N ASN A 230 40.68 6.83 18.08
CA ASN A 230 42.06 6.88 18.57
C ASN A 230 42.22 7.54 19.96
N ALA A 231 41.14 7.75 20.73
CA ALA A 231 41.25 8.30 22.08
C ALA A 231 41.30 7.18 23.15
N PRO A 232 42.17 7.29 24.19
CA PRO A 232 42.16 6.37 25.32
C PRO A 232 40.79 6.40 26.02
N PRO A 233 40.39 5.30 26.70
CA PRO A 233 39.02 5.11 27.20
C PRO A 233 38.60 6.28 28.10
N PRO A 234 37.43 6.90 27.87
CA PRO A 234 37.01 8.02 28.69
C PRO A 234 36.56 7.51 30.06
N LEU A 235 37.06 8.18 31.10
CA LEU A 235 36.58 8.09 32.48
C LEU A 235 35.06 8.37 32.54
N PRO A 236 34.32 7.78 33.50
CA PRO A 236 32.87 7.90 33.59
C PRO A 236 32.46 9.37 33.83
N HIS A 237 31.75 9.97 32.87
CA HIS A 237 31.26 11.34 32.99
C HIS A 237 29.96 11.42 33.81
N ASN A 238 30.06 12.14 34.92
CA ASN A 238 28.95 12.64 35.72
C ASN A 238 27.93 13.44 34.89
N GLY A 239 26.65 13.22 35.16
CA GLY A 239 25.51 13.82 34.45
C GLY A 239 25.39 15.34 34.60
N ARG A 240 25.51 16.07 33.50
CA ARG A 240 24.96 17.43 33.38
C ARG A 240 23.43 17.34 33.24
N LYS A 241 22.70 17.83 34.23
CA LYS A 241 21.26 18.05 34.15
C LYS A 241 21.01 19.20 33.18
N LEU A 242 20.32 18.94 32.08
CA LEU A 242 19.86 19.97 31.13
C LEU A 242 18.92 20.93 31.86
N SER A 243 18.93 22.21 31.49
CA SER A 243 17.94 23.13 32.05
C SER A 243 16.54 22.75 31.54
N PRO A 244 15.47 22.96 32.34
CA PRO A 244 14.10 22.61 31.92
C PRO A 244 13.66 23.26 30.60
N LEU A 245 14.25 24.41 30.26
CA LEU A 245 14.00 25.11 29.00
C LEU A 245 14.69 24.43 27.82
N GLU A 246 15.96 24.05 27.96
CA GLU A 246 16.70 23.30 26.94
C GLU A 246 16.07 21.93 26.69
N GLU A 247 15.56 21.30 27.76
CA GLU A 247 14.82 20.04 27.67
C GLU A 247 13.52 20.22 26.87
N ALA A 248 12.76 21.30 27.11
CA ALA A 248 11.55 21.60 26.37
C ALA A 248 11.81 21.96 24.89
N LEU A 249 12.84 22.75 24.61
CA LEU A 249 13.27 23.08 23.24
C LEU A 249 13.70 21.82 22.49
N ARG A 250 14.47 20.95 23.14
CA ARG A 250 14.91 19.67 22.58
C ARG A 250 13.75 18.72 22.34
N PHE A 251 12.81 18.63 23.28
CA PHE A 251 11.63 17.78 23.18
C PHE A 251 10.73 18.19 22.01
N MET A 252 10.50 19.49 21.82
CA MET A 252 9.66 20.03 20.74
C MET A 252 10.43 20.31 19.43
N ASN A 253 11.69 19.91 19.37
CA ASN A 253 12.58 20.04 18.21
C ASN A 253 12.74 21.48 17.70
N PHE A 254 13.01 22.39 18.63
CA PHE A 254 13.38 23.77 18.34
C PHE A 254 14.85 24.01 18.68
N SER A 255 15.62 24.53 17.71
CA SER A 255 17.02 24.91 17.91
C SER A 255 17.19 26.23 18.67
N ARG A 256 16.12 27.03 18.74
CA ARG A 256 16.01 28.31 19.45
C ARG A 256 14.56 28.54 19.83
N LEU A 257 14.29 29.52 20.71
CA LEU A 257 12.92 29.90 21.06
C LEU A 257 12.07 30.16 19.80
N PRO A 258 10.99 29.37 19.59
CA PRO A 258 10.12 29.55 18.45
C PRO A 258 9.17 30.73 18.63
N ASN A 259 8.64 31.24 17.51
CA ASN A 259 7.49 32.15 17.57
C ASN A 259 6.22 31.36 17.95
N PHE A 260 5.18 32.10 18.39
CA PHE A 260 3.93 31.49 18.84
C PHE A 260 3.22 30.65 17.78
N ALA A 261 3.30 31.04 16.51
CA ALA A 261 2.66 30.33 15.40
C ALA A 261 3.30 28.95 15.19
N ASP A 262 4.63 28.90 15.15
CA ASP A 262 5.42 27.69 14.95
C ASP A 262 5.28 26.73 16.14
N LEU A 263 5.30 27.27 17.37
CA LEU A 263 5.10 26.48 18.59
C LEU A 263 3.72 25.81 18.61
N ARG A 264 2.66 26.55 18.26
CA ARG A 264 1.28 26.03 18.21
C ARG A 264 1.08 25.03 17.07
N ALA A 265 1.68 25.28 15.90
CA ALA A 265 1.64 24.35 14.78
C ALA A 265 2.34 23.03 15.12
N ARG A 266 3.54 23.09 15.71
CA ARG A 266 4.29 21.91 16.16
C ARG A 266 3.55 21.14 17.25
N TYR A 267 2.98 21.85 18.23
CA TYR A 267 2.17 21.24 19.28
C TYR A 267 0.98 20.48 18.70
N ARG A 268 0.21 21.06 17.76
CA ARG A 268 -0.94 20.39 17.14
C ARG A 268 -0.55 19.08 16.46
N VAL A 269 0.55 19.09 15.71
CA VAL A 269 1.07 17.91 15.02
C VAL A 269 1.48 16.82 16.03
N MET A 270 2.25 17.19 17.06
CA MET A 270 2.70 16.23 18.08
C MET A 270 1.53 15.74 18.95
N ALA A 271 0.57 16.60 19.27
CA ALA A 271 -0.60 16.25 20.06
C ALA A 271 -1.49 15.26 19.32
N GLN A 272 -1.69 15.42 18.01
CA GLN A 272 -2.43 14.45 17.21
C GLN A 272 -1.76 13.08 17.14
N ALA A 273 -0.42 13.04 17.20
CA ALA A 273 0.36 11.80 17.13
C ALA A 273 0.49 11.10 18.50
N LEU A 274 0.56 11.87 19.58
CA LEU A 274 0.76 11.35 20.93
C LEU A 274 -0.55 11.19 21.72
N HIS A 275 -1.70 11.58 21.17
CA HIS A 275 -2.98 11.49 21.88
C HIS A 275 -3.32 10.04 22.25
N PRO A 276 -3.68 9.74 23.51
CA PRO A 276 -4.02 8.38 23.93
C PRO A 276 -5.21 7.80 23.15
N ASP A 277 -6.24 8.60 22.88
CA ASP A 277 -7.39 8.18 22.05
C ASP A 277 -7.03 7.82 20.59
N ARG A 278 -5.82 8.16 20.13
CA ARG A 278 -5.29 7.82 18.81
C ARG A 278 -4.21 6.74 18.86
N GLY A 279 -4.08 6.05 19.99
CA GLY A 279 -3.05 5.03 20.21
C GLY A 279 -1.69 5.57 20.61
N GLY A 280 -1.62 6.85 21.02
CA GLY A 280 -0.40 7.47 21.56
C GLY A 280 -0.16 7.11 23.04
N ASN A 281 1.06 7.37 23.52
CA ASN A 281 1.44 7.11 24.91
C ASN A 281 1.01 8.28 25.83
N GLU A 282 0.21 7.98 26.85
CA GLU A 282 -0.35 8.95 27.79
C GLU A 282 0.73 9.74 28.55
N ASP A 283 1.82 9.10 28.98
CA ASP A 283 2.91 9.75 29.70
C ASP A 283 3.69 10.71 28.79
N HIS A 284 3.87 10.33 27.53
CA HIS A 284 4.48 11.21 26.52
C HIS A 284 3.58 12.39 26.14
N PHE A 285 2.27 12.20 26.16
CA PHE A 285 1.31 13.29 25.95
C PHE A 285 1.29 14.29 27.12
N LYS A 286 1.41 13.79 28.36
CA LYS A 286 1.60 14.63 29.56
C LYS A 286 2.90 15.42 29.48
N LEU A 287 4.00 14.79 29.08
CA LEU A 287 5.29 15.45 28.86
C LEU A 287 5.23 16.51 27.74
N LEU A 288 4.57 16.22 26.62
CA LEU A 288 4.34 17.19 25.54
C LEU A 288 3.61 18.43 26.06
N SER A 289 2.55 18.22 26.84
CA SER A 289 1.76 19.31 27.41
C SER A 289 2.59 20.17 28.38
N LEU A 290 3.44 19.53 29.19
CA LEU A 290 4.35 20.19 30.13
C LEU A 290 5.41 21.03 29.40
N HIS A 291 6.09 20.47 28.38
CA HIS A 291 7.11 21.19 27.61
C HIS A 291 6.53 22.32 26.77
N TYR A 292 5.32 22.14 26.21
CA TYR A 292 4.61 23.20 25.50
C TYR A 292 4.28 24.38 26.43
N GLN A 293 3.77 24.13 27.64
CA GLN A 293 3.50 25.18 28.62
C GLN A 293 4.78 25.89 29.07
N ALA A 294 5.89 25.17 29.25
CA ALA A 294 7.18 25.74 29.62
C ALA A 294 7.71 26.71 28.53
N LEU A 295 7.64 26.31 27.26
CA LEU A 295 8.05 27.15 26.13
C LEU A 295 7.12 28.36 25.97
N LEU A 296 5.81 28.16 26.14
CA LEU A 296 4.82 29.22 26.01
C LEU A 296 4.96 30.28 27.11
N LYS A 297 5.31 29.87 28.33
CA LYS A 297 5.60 30.80 29.44
C LYS A 297 6.89 31.58 29.20
N GLN A 298 7.90 30.95 28.59
CA GLN A 298 9.16 31.62 28.28
C GLN A 298 9.03 32.59 27.11
N SER A 299 8.21 32.26 26.10
CA SER A 299 7.94 33.13 24.94
C SER A 299 7.03 34.32 25.25
N GLN A 300 6.43 34.39 26.45
CA GLN A 300 5.66 35.55 26.95
C GLN A 300 6.51 36.51 27.79
N ARG A 301 7.73 36.11 28.17
CA ARG A 301 8.65 36.94 28.98
C ARG A 301 9.56 37.83 28.13
N PHE A 302 9.53 37.65 26.81
CA PHE A 302 10.26 38.39 25.79
C PHE A 302 9.28 38.77 24.68
#